data_AF-A0A8H9XDJ0-F1
#
_entry.id   AF-A0A8H9XDJ0-F1
#
_cell.length_a   1.000
_cell.length_b   1.000
_cell.length_c   1.000
_cell.angle_alpha   90.00
_cell.angle_beta   90.00
_cell.angle_gamma   90.00
#
_symmetry.space_group_name_H-M   'P 1'
#
loop_
_entity.id
_entity.type
_entity.pdbx_description
1 polymer ?
#
loop_
_entity_poly.entity_id
_entity_poly.type
_entity_poly.pdbx_seq_one_letter_code
_entity_poly.pdbx_strand_id
1 'polypeptide(L)' 'MTARVRKLIGLFAILAFVVFYAVAVVAIAERLPDNRAIEWIFYVVAGLAWGVPILPLISWMNRGR' A
#
# COMPACT_ATOMS: atom_id res chain seq x y z
N MET A 1 10.41 -7.39 21.65
CA MET A 1 10.53 -8.22 20.44
C MET A 1 11.87 -7.96 19.78
N THR A 2 12.58 -9.02 19.36
CA THR A 2 13.86 -8.91 18.65
C THR A 2 13.66 -8.26 17.27
N ALA A 3 14.64 -7.49 16.79
CA ALA A 3 14.57 -6.80 15.50
C ALA A 3 14.24 -7.73 14.31
N ARG A 4 14.65 -9.00 14.39
CA ARG A 4 14.36 -10.02 13.36
C ARG A 4 12.86 -10.35 13.27
N VAL A 5 12.17 -10.47 14.41
CA VAL A 5 10.73 -10.79 14.48
C VAL A 5 9.89 -9.65 13.92
N ARG A 6 10.23 -8.40 14.26
CA ARG A 6 9.51 -7.23 13.69
C ARG A 6 9.67 -7.12 12.18
N LYS A 7 10.84 -7.48 11.64
CA LYS A 7 11.05 -7.51 10.18
C LYS A 7 10.17 -8.57 9.51
N LEU A 8 10.03 -9.74 10.14
CA LEU A 8 9.20 -10.83 9.66
C LEU A 8 7.71 -10.46 9.66
N ILE A 9 7.23 -9.89 10.77
CA ILE A 9 5.85 -9.37 10.88
C ILE A 9 5.63 -8.23 9.87
N GLY A 10 6.59 -7.31 9.78
CA GLY A 10 6.52 -6.18 8.85
C GLY A 10 6.42 -6.63 7.39
N LEU A 11 7.16 -7.67 6.99
CA LEU A 11 7.07 -8.26 5.65
C LEU A 11 5.63 -8.73 5.35
N PHE A 12 5.05 -9.55 6.22
CA PHE A 12 3.69 -10.07 6.00
C PHE A 12 2.64 -8.97 6.07
N ALA A 13 2.81 -7.99 6.95
CA ALA A 13 1.92 -6.84 7.04
C ALA A 13 1.95 -5.98 5.76
N ILE A 14 3.14 -5.73 5.19
CA ILE A 14 3.28 -5.04 3.89
C ILE A 14 2.61 -5.83 2.77
N LEU A 15 2.85 -7.16 2.70
CA LEU A 15 2.25 -8.00 1.67
C LEU A 15 0.73 -8.00 1.75
N ALA A 16 0.18 -8.20 2.95
CA ALA A 16 -1.27 -8.14 3.16
C ALA A 16 -1.83 -6.76 2.77
N PHE A 17 -1.18 -5.68 3.21
CA PHE A 17 -1.58 -4.32 2.86
C PHE A 17 -1.61 -4.10 1.35
N VAL A 18 -0.57 -4.48 0.61
CA VAL A 18 -0.51 -4.31 -0.85
C VAL A 18 -1.62 -5.09 -1.55
N VAL A 19 -1.91 -6.32 -1.10
CA VAL A 19 -3.01 -7.12 -1.66
C VAL A 19 -4.35 -6.43 -1.45
N PHE A 20 -4.67 -6.04 -0.21
CA PHE A 20 -5.93 -5.34 0.08
C PHE A 20 -6.03 -4.00 -0.64
N TYR A 21 -4.92 -3.26 -0.73
CA TYR A 21 -4.85 -1.99 -1.44
C TYR A 21 -5.13 -2.16 -2.93
N ALA A 22 -4.48 -3.14 -3.59
CA ALA A 22 -4.69 -3.41 -5.01
C ALA A 22 -6.16 -3.78 -5.30
N VAL A 23 -6.76 -4.63 -4.48
CA VAL A 23 -8.19 -4.98 -4.59
C VAL A 23 -9.07 -3.74 -4.43
N ALA A 24 -8.79 -2.89 -3.43
CA ALA A 24 -9.55 -1.66 -3.22
C ALA A 24 -9.41 -0.69 -4.40
N VAL A 25 -8.21 -0.53 -4.97
CA VAL A 25 -7.96 0.32 -6.13
C VAL A 25 -8.76 -0.14 -7.34
N VAL A 26 -8.75 -1.44 -7.65
CA VAL A 26 -9.53 -1.99 -8.77
C VAL A 26 -11.03 -1.83 -8.53
N ALA A 27 -11.51 -2.13 -7.33
CA ALA A 27 -12.92 -1.97 -6.98
C ALA A 27 -13.42 -0.52 -7.03
N ILE A 28 -12.54 0.46 -6.81
CA ILE A 28 -12.84 1.89 -6.99
C ILE A 28 -12.79 2.27 -8.47
N ALA A 29 -11.81 1.76 -9.22
CA ALA A 29 -11.67 2.03 -10.65
C ALA A 29 -12.92 1.61 -11.44
N GLU A 30 -13.52 0.46 -11.11
CA GLU A 30 -14.76 -0.02 -11.73
C GLU A 30 -15.96 0.92 -11.54
N ARG A 31 -15.88 1.85 -10.58
CA ARG A 31 -16.95 2.83 -10.29
C ARG A 31 -16.67 4.19 -10.90
N LEU A 32 -15.53 4.39 -11.56
CA LEU A 32 -15.20 5.63 -12.23
C LEU A 32 -16.04 5.80 -13.51
N PRO A 33 -16.31 7.05 -13.94
CA PRO A 33 -16.91 7.30 -15.24
C PRO A 33 -16.07 6.70 -16.36
N ASP A 34 -16.72 6.30 -17.46
CA ASP A 34 -16.05 5.82 -18.68
C ASP A 34 -15.31 6.97 -19.40
N ASN A 35 -14.19 7.35 -18.80
CA ASN A 35 -13.30 8.38 -19.29
C ASN A 35 -11.87 7.95 -19.04
N ARG A 36 -11.18 7.64 -20.13
CA ARG A 36 -9.79 7.19 -20.11
C ARG A 36 -8.85 8.16 -19.39
N ALA A 37 -9.05 9.48 -19.48
CA ALA A 37 -8.19 10.42 -18.76
C ALA A 37 -8.33 10.31 -17.24
N ILE A 38 -9.56 10.11 -16.75
CA ILE A 38 -9.85 9.96 -15.31
C ILE A 38 -9.23 8.67 -14.79
N GLU A 39 -9.42 7.56 -15.51
CA GLU A 39 -8.85 6.26 -15.16
C GLU A 39 -7.31 6.31 -15.09
N TRP A 40 -6.67 6.95 -16.08
CA TRP A 40 -5.22 7.14 -16.10
C TRP A 40 -4.73 7.96 -14.90
N ILE A 41 -5.35 9.10 -14.62
CA ILE A 41 -5.00 9.94 -13.47
C ILE A 41 -5.19 9.15 -12.17
N PHE A 42 -6.30 8.42 -12.05
CA PHE A 42 -6.59 7.60 -10.89
C PHE A 42 -5.49 6.57 -10.64
N TYR A 43 -5.09 5.79 -11.65
CA TYR A 43 -4.05 4.78 -11.48
C TYR A 43 -2.66 5.38 -11.19
N VAL A 44 -2.33 6.54 -11.77
CA VAL A 44 -1.08 7.25 -11.43
C VAL A 44 -1.08 7.68 -9.98
N VAL A 45 -2.17 8.30 -9.50
CA VAL A 45 -2.28 8.76 -8.11
C VAL A 45 -2.31 7.56 -7.15
N ALA A 46 -3.13 6.55 -7.43
CA ALA A 46 -3.23 5.33 -6.62
C ALA A 46 -1.89 4.56 -6.58
N GLY A 47 -1.17 4.50 -7.70
CA GLY A 47 0.15 3.87 -7.81
C GLY A 47 1.25 4.60 -7.04
N LEU A 48 1.07 5.88 -6.72
CA LEU A 48 2.00 6.66 -5.89
C LEU A 48 1.56 6.76 -4.43
N ALA A 49 0.25 6.75 -4.16
CA ALA A 49 -0.31 6.98 -2.83
C ALA A 49 -0.05 5.83 -1.83
N TRP A 50 0.07 4.58 -2.30
CA TRP A 50 0.22 3.41 -1.42
C TRP A 50 1.49 3.40 -0.55
N GLY A 51 2.54 4.10 -0.98
CA GLY A 51 3.79 4.18 -0.22
C GLY A 51 3.65 4.97 1.07
N VAL A 52 2.74 5.96 1.11
CA VAL A 52 2.55 6.84 2.27
C VAL A 52 2.07 6.06 3.51
N PRO A 53 1.03 5.21 3.42
CA PRO A 53 0.60 4.35 4.54
C PRO A 53 1.66 3.37 5.08
N ILE A 54 2.71 3.05 4.31
CA ILE A 54 3.73 2.07 4.72
C ILE A 54 4.82 2.70 5.60
N LEU A 55 5.02 4.02 5.52
CA LEU A 55 6.07 4.73 6.26
C LEU A 55 6.02 4.47 7.79
N PRO A 56 4.86 4.50 8.47
CA PRO A 56 4.78 4.20 9.89
C PRO A 56 5.24 2.77 10.23
N LEU A 57 4.86 1.80 9.40
CA LEU A 57 5.21 0.40 9.59
C LEU A 57 6.72 0.18 9.43
N ILE A 58 7.32 0.78 8.39
CA ILE A 58 8.79 0.75 8.19
C ILE A 58 9.51 1.40 9.37
N SER A 59 9.01 2.53 9.87
CA SER A 59 9.60 3.22 11.03
C SER A 59 9.61 2.32 12.27
N TRP A 60 8.53 1.55 12.49
CA TRP A 60 8.41 0.60 13.59
C TRP A 60 9.36 -0.60 13.42
N MET A 61 9.49 -1.13 12.20
CA MET A 61 10.45 -2.20 11.90
C MET A 61 11.89 -1.79 12.22
N ASN A 62 12.23 -0.52 11.97
CA ASN A 62 13.58 0.03 12.16
C ASN A 62 13.88 0.55 13.58
N ARG A 63 12.88 0.73 14.46
CA ARG A 63 13.09 1.25 15.82
C ARG A 63 14.04 0.36 16.65
N GLY A 64 15.15 0.86 17.17
CA GLY A 64 16.07 0.05 17.98
C GLY A 64 16.93 -0.92 17.17
N ARG A 65 17.37 -0.48 15.99
CA ARG A 65 18.64 -0.91 15.42
C ARG A 65 19.78 -0.25 16.19
#